data_AF-A0A1F3MHE1-F1
#
_entry.id   AF-A0A1F3MHE1-F1
#
_cell.length_a   1.000
_cell.length_b   1.000
_cell.length_c   1.000
_cell.angle_alpha   90.00
_cell.angle_beta   90.00
_cell.angle_gamma   90.00
#
_symmetry.space_group_name_H-M   'P 1'
#
loop_
_entity.id
_entity.type
_entity.pdbx_description
1 polymer ?
#
loop_
_entity_poly.entity_id
_entity_poly.type
_entity_poly.pdbx_seq_one_letter_code
_entity_poly.pdbx_strand_id
1 'polypeptide(L)'
;MIAGFLNIRIKQFIRAMSGLGLFRVVFLSGLLGFGAFVIFMLSSGEPNSYYVTGGLVLMLIILHLNRRDKAFLKTHFNAYRLLFLVEYALITFPIALVLSIHSQWIPSLLLVAATGIVTQLDYKPKQRSTNSLVQRLIPSAGFEWKAGIRRSLFYIVPIWFIGLGTSFFIGSVPLVIFILGIIPIGFYENGEPVQMILSYEKNSHQFLWLKIKLQLILYSAITLPLIGAFILFHTELWYITFIEYLVFITLHIFLILTKYTFYQPNSKSPAASIFASIGAIASIIAIFLPIVWLLSIRFYVKSVKNLNFYLDDYN
;
A
#
# COMPACT_ATOMS: atom_id res chain seq x y z
N MET A 1 16.41 -29.30 -1.74
CA MET A 1 15.79 -28.40 -0.73
C MET A 1 15.25 -27.10 -1.33
N ILE A 2 16.04 -26.37 -2.13
CA ILE A 2 15.62 -25.13 -2.84
C ILE A 2 14.40 -25.37 -3.75
N ALA A 3 14.44 -26.41 -4.59
CA ALA A 3 13.32 -26.75 -5.48
C ALA A 3 12.02 -27.08 -4.71
N GLY A 4 12.14 -27.71 -3.53
CA GLY A 4 11.00 -27.99 -2.66
C GLY A 4 10.35 -26.72 -2.12
N PHE A 5 11.16 -25.73 -1.72
CA PHE A 5 10.67 -24.43 -1.29
C PHE A 5 9.97 -23.67 -2.43
N LEU A 6 10.53 -23.69 -3.64
CA LEU A 6 9.89 -23.09 -4.82
C LEU A 6 8.56 -23.75 -5.16
N ASN A 7 8.45 -25.08 -5.03
CA ASN A 7 7.18 -25.79 -5.20
C ASN A 7 6.12 -25.35 -4.17
N ILE A 8 6.53 -25.16 -2.91
CA ILE A 8 5.63 -24.61 -1.88
C ILE A 8 5.14 -23.21 -2.28
N ARG A 9 6.00 -22.34 -2.80
CA ARG A 9 5.62 -21.00 -3.28
C ARG A 9 4.59 -21.06 -4.41
N ILE A 10 4.80 -21.93 -5.39
CA ILE A 10 3.88 -22.14 -6.51
C ILE A 10 2.52 -22.61 -5.99
N LYS A 11 2.50 -23.60 -5.08
CA LYS A 11 1.25 -24.07 -4.46
C LYS A 11 0.53 -22.98 -3.66
N GLN A 12 1.26 -22.13 -2.94
CA GLN A 12 0.70 -20.98 -2.23
C GLN A 12 0.07 -19.99 -3.23
N PHE A 13 0.74 -19.72 -4.35
CA PHE A 13 0.23 -18.84 -5.39
C PHE A 13 -1.04 -19.40 -6.04
N ILE A 14 -1.04 -20.68 -6.44
CA ILE A 14 -2.22 -21.34 -7.03
C ILE A 14 -3.40 -21.30 -6.06
N ARG A 15 -3.17 -21.60 -4.77
CA ARG A 15 -4.22 -21.53 -3.74
C ARG A 15 -4.76 -20.11 -3.55
N ALA A 16 -3.91 -19.10 -3.63
CA ALA A 16 -4.34 -17.71 -3.57
C ALA A 16 -5.20 -17.34 -4.79
N MET A 17 -4.80 -17.77 -5.99
CA MET A 17 -5.55 -17.53 -7.23
C MET A 17 -6.89 -18.26 -7.26
N SER A 18 -6.94 -19.53 -6.84
CA SER A 18 -8.19 -20.30 -6.79
C SER A 18 -9.18 -19.72 -5.77
N GLY A 19 -8.69 -19.13 -4.68
CA GLY A 19 -9.53 -18.49 -3.66
C GLY A 19 -10.20 -17.18 -4.10
N LEU A 20 -9.78 -16.60 -5.24
CA LEU A 20 -10.29 -15.30 -5.69
C LEU A 20 -11.59 -15.39 -6.50
N GLY A 21 -11.82 -16.51 -7.19
CA GLY A 21 -12.92 -16.67 -8.15
C GLY A 21 -12.56 -16.15 -9.54
N LEU A 22 -13.08 -16.82 -10.59
CA LEU A 22 -12.67 -16.64 -11.98
C LEU A 22 -12.73 -15.17 -12.47
N PHE A 23 -13.85 -14.48 -12.23
CA PHE A 23 -14.02 -13.09 -12.65
C PHE A 23 -12.93 -12.16 -12.10
N ARG A 24 -12.51 -12.38 -10.84
CA ARG A 24 -11.49 -11.54 -10.19
C ARG A 24 -10.10 -11.83 -10.73
N VAL A 25 -9.83 -13.09 -11.07
CA VAL A 25 -8.58 -13.48 -11.74
C VAL A 25 -8.47 -12.82 -13.10
N VAL A 26 -9.54 -12.83 -13.90
CA VAL A 26 -9.58 -12.15 -15.21
C VAL A 26 -9.37 -10.65 -15.03
N PHE A 27 -10.09 -10.00 -14.13
CA PHE A 27 -9.93 -8.57 -13.87
C PHE A 27 -8.50 -8.21 -13.41
N LEU A 28 -7.94 -8.98 -12.48
CA LEU A 28 -6.58 -8.77 -11.98
C LEU A 28 -5.55 -8.98 -13.09
N SER A 29 -5.74 -9.98 -13.95
CA SER A 29 -4.86 -10.21 -15.10
C SER A 29 -4.91 -9.07 -16.12
N GLY A 30 -6.10 -8.52 -16.38
CA GLY A 30 -6.25 -7.35 -17.26
C GLY A 30 -5.59 -6.10 -16.70
N LEU A 31 -5.75 -5.86 -15.39
CA LEU A 31 -5.12 -4.73 -14.70
C LEU A 31 -3.59 -4.85 -14.65
N LEU A 32 -3.06 -6.06 -14.42
CA LEU A 32 -1.62 -6.33 -14.51
C LEU A 32 -1.10 -6.19 -15.94
N GLY A 33 -1.84 -6.67 -16.94
CA GLY A 33 -1.50 -6.54 -18.35
C GLY A 33 -1.45 -5.08 -18.81
N PHE A 34 -2.44 -4.28 -18.40
CA PHE A 34 -2.44 -2.84 -18.65
C PHE A 34 -1.26 -2.14 -17.96
N GLY A 35 -0.99 -2.48 -16.69
CA GLY A 35 0.19 -1.95 -15.98
C GLY A 35 1.50 -2.30 -16.68
N ALA A 36 1.65 -3.55 -17.15
CA ALA A 36 2.81 -3.98 -17.92
C ALA A 36 2.94 -3.24 -19.25
N PHE A 37 1.83 -2.99 -19.95
CA PHE A 37 1.80 -2.19 -21.17
C PHE A 37 2.24 -0.74 -20.93
N VAL A 38 1.76 -0.11 -19.85
CA VAL A 38 2.19 1.25 -19.47
C VAL A 38 3.68 1.28 -19.15
N ILE A 39 4.19 0.29 -18.38
CA ILE A 39 5.62 0.17 -18.09
C ILE A 39 6.43 0.01 -19.39
N PHE A 40 5.95 -0.81 -20.32
CA PHE A 40 6.57 -0.98 -21.63
C PHE A 40 6.67 0.35 -22.39
N MET A 41 5.57 1.08 -22.50
CA MET A 41 5.56 2.39 -23.16
C MET A 41 6.50 3.40 -22.49
N LEU A 42 6.50 3.48 -21.17
CA LEU A 42 7.38 4.38 -20.41
C LEU A 42 8.87 3.99 -20.49
N SER A 43 9.17 2.72 -20.75
CA SER A 43 10.55 2.22 -20.85
C SER A 43 11.23 2.59 -22.16
N SER A 44 10.49 3.14 -23.13
CA SER A 44 10.99 3.41 -24.48
C SER A 44 11.94 4.62 -24.59
N GLY A 45 11.91 5.57 -23.65
CA GLY A 45 12.70 6.81 -23.75
C GLY A 45 13.25 7.31 -22.41
N GLU A 46 14.34 8.06 -22.49
CA GLU A 46 14.90 8.80 -21.34
C GLU A 46 14.13 10.12 -21.15
N PRO A 47 13.85 10.57 -19.91
CA PRO A 47 14.32 10.03 -18.62
C PRO A 47 13.44 8.91 -18.01
N ASN A 48 12.34 8.54 -18.68
CA ASN A 48 11.32 7.64 -18.11
C ASN A 48 11.84 6.22 -17.79
N SER A 49 12.79 5.71 -18.57
CA SER A 49 13.47 4.43 -18.31
C SER A 49 14.16 4.37 -16.93
N TYR A 50 14.73 5.48 -16.46
CA TYR A 50 15.32 5.60 -15.13
C TYR A 50 14.26 5.63 -14.04
N TYR A 51 13.11 6.29 -14.27
CA TYR A 51 12.01 6.30 -13.30
C TYR A 51 11.41 4.91 -13.10
N VAL A 52 11.23 4.14 -14.19
CA VAL A 52 10.78 2.74 -14.12
C VAL A 52 11.77 1.89 -13.31
N THR A 53 13.07 2.04 -13.60
CA THR A 53 14.14 1.31 -12.90
C THR A 53 14.19 1.67 -11.42
N GLY A 54 14.20 2.97 -11.09
CA GLY A 54 14.20 3.47 -9.72
C GLY A 54 12.98 3.00 -8.92
N GLY A 55 11.79 3.03 -9.53
CA GLY A 55 10.56 2.53 -8.92
C GLY A 55 10.64 1.05 -8.54
N LEU A 56 11.20 0.21 -9.42
CA LEU A 56 11.40 -1.22 -9.13
C LEU A 56 12.44 -1.48 -8.06
N VAL A 57 13.56 -0.76 -8.09
CA VAL A 57 14.59 -0.88 -7.04
C VAL A 57 14.00 -0.51 -5.69
N LEU A 58 13.21 0.57 -5.60
CA LEU A 58 12.49 0.94 -4.39
C LEU A 58 11.51 -0.15 -3.94
N MET A 59 10.72 -0.70 -4.87
CA MET A 59 9.81 -1.81 -4.59
C MET A 59 10.57 -3.03 -4.02
N LEU A 60 11.72 -3.39 -4.60
CA LEU A 60 12.57 -4.48 -4.12
C LEU A 60 13.10 -4.21 -2.72
N ILE A 61 13.57 -2.99 -2.46
CA ILE A 61 14.05 -2.60 -1.12
C ILE A 61 12.92 -2.72 -0.10
N ILE A 62 11.72 -2.21 -0.41
CA ILE A 62 10.55 -2.28 0.47
C ILE A 62 10.15 -3.74 0.74
N LEU A 63 10.11 -4.58 -0.31
CA LEU A 63 9.82 -6.01 -0.20
C LEU A 63 10.88 -6.69 0.67
N HIS A 64 12.16 -6.42 0.43
CA HIS A 64 13.26 -6.99 1.19
C HIS A 64 13.20 -6.57 2.66
N LEU A 65 12.95 -5.30 2.98
CA LEU A 65 12.88 -4.83 4.38
C LEU A 65 11.69 -5.40 5.15
N ASN A 66 10.54 -5.59 4.49
CA ASN A 66 9.30 -6.08 5.13
C ASN A 66 9.14 -7.61 5.12
N ARG A 67 10.13 -8.33 4.57
CA ARG A 67 10.10 -9.78 4.42
C ARG A 67 10.10 -10.51 5.78
N ARG A 68 9.02 -11.24 6.08
CA ARG A 68 8.77 -11.89 7.38
C ARG A 68 9.51 -13.24 7.57
N ASP A 69 9.79 -13.95 6.48
CA ASP A 69 10.45 -15.27 6.47
C ASP A 69 11.98 -15.22 6.47
N LYS A 70 12.60 -14.03 6.59
CA LYS A 70 14.08 -13.89 6.63
C LYS A 70 14.73 -14.76 7.71
N ALA A 71 14.15 -14.79 8.91
CA ALA A 71 14.69 -15.58 10.02
C ALA A 71 14.64 -17.07 9.71
N PHE A 72 13.49 -17.55 9.21
CA PHE A 72 13.29 -18.94 8.80
C PHE A 72 14.28 -19.37 7.71
N LEU A 73 14.46 -18.54 6.68
CA LEU A 73 15.35 -18.87 5.57
C LEU A 73 16.83 -18.90 5.99
N LYS A 74 17.25 -17.99 6.88
CA LYS A 74 18.62 -17.98 7.42
C LYS A 74 18.93 -19.20 8.28
N THR A 75 17.95 -19.72 9.02
CA THR A 75 18.17 -20.85 9.93
C THR A 75 18.09 -22.21 9.22
N HIS A 76 17.27 -22.34 8.18
CA HIS A 76 17.00 -23.63 7.52
C HIS A 76 17.77 -23.83 6.20
N PHE A 77 18.33 -22.78 5.60
CA PHE A 77 19.02 -22.89 4.30
C PHE A 77 20.41 -22.25 4.33
N ASN A 78 21.44 -23.07 4.06
CA ASN A 78 22.82 -22.58 3.92
C ASN A 78 22.97 -21.58 2.75
N ALA A 79 22.20 -21.76 1.67
CA ALA A 79 22.22 -20.89 0.48
C ALA A 79 21.07 -19.86 0.47
N TYR A 80 20.73 -19.27 1.62
CA TYR A 80 19.59 -18.34 1.73
C TYR A 80 19.70 -17.10 0.82
N ARG A 81 20.93 -16.61 0.55
CA ARG A 81 21.15 -15.46 -0.34
C ARG A 81 20.85 -15.79 -1.81
N LEU A 82 21.18 -17.01 -2.25
CA LEU A 82 20.86 -17.48 -3.60
C LEU A 82 19.35 -17.60 -3.79
N LEU A 83 18.62 -18.04 -2.76
CA LEU A 83 17.16 -18.06 -2.78
C LEU A 83 16.56 -16.66 -2.96
N PHE A 84 17.10 -15.66 -2.24
CA PHE A 84 16.68 -14.27 -2.44
C PHE A 84 16.98 -13.78 -3.86
N LEU A 85 18.15 -14.10 -4.39
CA LEU A 85 18.55 -13.70 -5.73
C LEU A 85 17.64 -14.30 -6.79
N VAL A 86 17.31 -15.59 -6.71
CA VAL A 86 16.40 -16.25 -7.66
C VAL A 86 14.99 -15.64 -7.59
N GLU A 87 14.44 -15.43 -6.39
CA GLU A 87 13.11 -14.82 -6.25
C GLU A 87 13.06 -13.38 -6.78
N TYR A 88 14.08 -12.57 -6.50
CA TYR A 88 14.12 -11.17 -6.97
C TYR A 88 14.45 -11.07 -8.45
N ALA A 89 15.31 -11.93 -8.98
CA ALA A 89 15.57 -12.04 -10.41
C ALA A 89 14.30 -12.41 -11.18
N LEU A 90 13.48 -13.34 -10.67
CA LEU A 90 12.21 -13.70 -11.32
C LEU A 90 11.25 -12.50 -11.38
N ILE A 91 11.23 -11.65 -10.36
CA ILE A 91 10.40 -10.44 -10.33
C ILE A 91 10.93 -9.38 -11.31
N THR A 92 12.25 -9.16 -11.39
CA THR A 92 12.83 -8.13 -12.25
C THR A 92 13.05 -8.54 -13.69
N PHE A 93 13.12 -9.84 -13.98
CA PHE A 93 13.43 -10.37 -15.30
C PHE A 93 12.53 -9.83 -16.43
N PRO A 94 11.19 -9.78 -16.29
CA PRO A 94 10.33 -9.24 -17.35
C PRO A 94 10.66 -7.79 -17.71
N ILE A 95 11.05 -6.99 -16.73
CA ILE A 95 11.28 -5.55 -16.95
C ILE A 95 12.71 -5.30 -17.43
N ALA A 96 13.69 -6.07 -16.95
CA ALA A 96 15.03 -6.08 -17.52
C ALA A 96 14.99 -6.43 -19.02
N LEU A 97 14.15 -7.40 -19.40
CA LEU A 97 13.93 -7.80 -20.79
C LEU A 97 13.32 -6.65 -21.61
N VAL A 98 12.28 -5.99 -21.10
CA VAL A 98 11.66 -4.82 -21.75
C VAL A 98 12.68 -3.68 -21.96
N LEU A 99 13.50 -3.36 -20.96
CA LEU A 99 14.55 -2.35 -21.07
C LEU A 99 15.59 -2.74 -22.13
N SER A 100 15.96 -4.02 -22.20
CA SER A 100 16.87 -4.52 -23.23
C SER A 100 16.25 -4.46 -24.63
N ILE A 101 14.95 -4.73 -24.81
CA ILE A 101 14.26 -4.56 -26.10
C ILE A 101 14.33 -3.11 -26.57
N HIS A 102 14.14 -2.15 -25.66
CA HIS A 102 14.22 -0.72 -25.96
C HIS A 102 15.66 -0.17 -26.03
N SER A 103 16.68 -1.05 -26.04
CA SER A 103 18.10 -0.69 -26.08
C SER A 103 18.58 0.19 -24.90
N GLN A 104 17.86 0.16 -23.78
CA GLN A 104 18.16 0.90 -22.55
C GLN A 104 19.11 0.07 -21.65
N TRP A 105 20.35 -0.08 -22.09
CA TRP A 105 21.34 -0.94 -21.42
C TRP A 105 21.73 -0.45 -20.03
N ILE A 106 21.91 0.86 -19.83
CA ILE A 106 22.31 1.44 -18.54
C ILE A 106 21.23 1.18 -17.47
N PRO A 107 19.94 1.52 -17.68
CA PRO A 107 18.88 1.19 -16.74
C PRO A 107 18.74 -0.33 -16.47
N SER A 108 18.90 -1.17 -17.49
CA SER A 108 18.84 -2.63 -17.33
C SER A 108 19.98 -3.16 -16.44
N LEU A 109 21.21 -2.70 -16.67
CA LEU A 109 22.37 -3.04 -15.83
C LEU A 109 22.22 -2.55 -14.40
N LEU A 110 21.69 -1.33 -14.20
CA LEU A 110 21.40 -0.79 -12.88
C LEU A 110 20.38 -1.66 -12.12
N LEU A 111 19.33 -2.12 -12.81
CA LEU A 111 18.32 -3.01 -12.21
C LEU A 111 18.94 -4.34 -11.76
N VAL A 112 19.76 -4.95 -12.60
CA VAL A 112 20.46 -6.21 -12.28
C VAL A 112 21.43 -6.00 -11.12
N ALA A 113 22.27 -4.96 -11.17
CA ALA A 113 23.20 -4.64 -10.08
C ALA A 113 22.46 -4.39 -8.75
N ALA A 114 21.38 -3.61 -8.79
CA ALA A 114 20.55 -3.33 -7.62
C ALA A 114 19.93 -4.61 -7.03
N THR A 115 19.46 -5.55 -7.86
CA THR A 115 18.96 -6.84 -7.35
C THR A 115 20.04 -7.61 -6.59
N GLY A 116 21.26 -7.65 -7.12
CA GLY A 116 22.41 -8.27 -6.46
C GLY A 116 22.71 -7.62 -5.11
N ILE A 117 22.76 -6.28 -5.07
CA ILE A 117 23.04 -5.51 -3.84
C ILE A 117 21.95 -5.74 -2.80
N VAL A 118 20.67 -5.64 -3.17
CA VAL A 118 19.53 -5.78 -2.24
C VAL A 118 19.53 -7.16 -1.56
N THR A 119 19.94 -8.22 -2.26
CA THR A 119 20.00 -9.58 -1.67
C THR A 119 21.03 -9.73 -0.55
N GLN A 120 22.03 -8.85 -0.50
CA GLN A 120 23.10 -8.85 0.49
C GLN A 120 22.78 -7.99 1.71
N LEU A 121 21.73 -7.15 1.66
CA LEU A 121 21.38 -6.22 2.72
C LEU A 121 20.72 -6.92 3.91
N ASP A 122 21.51 -7.27 4.91
CA ASP A 122 21.01 -7.86 6.16
C ASP A 122 20.54 -6.82 7.18
N TYR A 123 19.73 -5.85 6.72
CA TYR A 123 19.15 -4.83 7.59
C TYR A 123 17.75 -5.23 8.09
N LYS A 124 17.53 -5.08 9.40
CA LYS A 124 16.22 -5.11 10.03
C LYS A 124 15.98 -3.75 10.70
N PRO A 125 14.98 -2.97 10.27
CA PRO A 125 14.68 -1.72 10.94
C PRO A 125 14.25 -2.01 12.39
N LYS A 126 15.01 -1.50 13.36
CA LYS A 126 14.61 -1.55 14.78
C LYS A 126 13.38 -0.69 14.98
N GLN A 127 12.31 -1.29 15.48
CA GLN A 127 11.10 -0.56 15.83
C GLN A 127 11.32 0.16 17.16
N ARG A 128 11.36 1.48 17.15
CA ARG A 128 11.35 2.29 18.38
C ARG A 128 9.91 2.66 18.68
N SER A 129 9.38 2.17 19.81
CA SER A 129 8.10 2.62 20.33
C SER A 129 8.33 3.92 21.10
N THR A 130 8.07 5.06 20.47
CA THR A 130 8.11 6.36 21.15
C THR A 130 6.70 6.79 21.52
N ASN A 131 6.42 7.16 22.76
CA ASN A 131 5.19 7.84 23.14
C ASN A 131 5.36 9.35 22.90
N SER A 132 5.09 9.80 21.67
CA SER A 132 5.27 11.21 21.28
C SER A 132 4.03 12.06 21.56
N LEU A 133 4.21 13.39 21.60
CA LEU A 133 3.10 14.35 21.72
C LEU A 133 2.07 14.21 20.59
N VAL A 134 2.54 13.92 19.36
CA VAL A 134 1.68 13.69 18.19
C VAL A 134 0.68 12.57 18.42
N GLN A 135 1.07 11.51 19.15
CA GLN A 135 0.15 10.39 19.43
C GLN A 135 -0.94 10.75 20.44
N ARG A 136 -0.70 11.72 21.32
CA ARG A 136 -1.69 12.20 22.30
C ARG A 136 -2.80 13.01 21.64
N LEU A 137 -2.49 13.68 20.52
CA LEU A 137 -3.47 14.45 19.74
C LEU A 137 -4.50 13.57 19.01
N ILE A 138 -4.15 12.31 18.73
CA ILE A 138 -5.05 11.39 18.03
C ILE A 138 -6.12 10.88 19.02
N PRO A 139 -7.41 10.85 18.65
CA PRO A 139 -8.45 10.24 19.49
C PRO A 139 -8.17 8.77 19.81
N SER A 140 -8.54 8.29 21.00
CA SER A 140 -8.44 6.86 21.36
C SER A 140 -9.21 5.95 20.41
N ALA A 141 -10.34 6.43 19.88
CA ALA A 141 -11.15 5.74 18.89
C ALA A 141 -10.42 5.46 17.56
N GLY A 142 -9.35 6.20 17.24
CA GLY A 142 -8.50 6.02 16.06
C GLY A 142 -7.21 5.28 16.38
N PHE A 143 -7.29 4.13 17.06
CA PHE A 143 -6.10 3.39 17.47
C PHE A 143 -5.28 2.86 16.28
N GLU A 144 -5.89 2.63 15.11
CA GLU A 144 -5.18 2.22 13.89
C GLU A 144 -4.14 3.29 13.52
N TRP A 145 -4.56 4.56 13.58
CA TRP A 145 -3.68 5.70 13.37
C TRP A 145 -2.65 5.86 14.48
N LYS A 146 -3.02 5.65 15.75
CA LYS A 146 -2.03 5.69 16.85
C LYS A 146 -0.94 4.65 16.67
N ALA A 147 -1.32 3.40 16.41
CA ALA A 147 -0.39 2.30 16.20
C ALA A 147 0.47 2.52 14.94
N GLY A 148 -0.15 3.02 13.87
CA GLY A 148 0.49 3.37 12.61
C GLY A 148 1.53 4.48 12.77
N ILE A 149 1.12 5.64 13.27
CA ILE A 149 1.99 6.79 13.51
C ILE A 149 3.12 6.42 14.45
N ARG A 150 2.89 5.62 15.50
CA ARG A 150 3.99 5.15 16.37
C ARG A 150 5.10 4.43 15.61
N ARG A 151 4.76 3.71 14.53
CA ARG A 151 5.74 3.00 13.69
C ARG A 151 6.38 3.90 12.62
N SER A 152 5.66 4.90 12.11
CA SER A 152 6.08 5.70 10.95
C SER A 152 6.41 7.17 11.27
N LEU A 153 6.30 7.62 12.53
CA LEU A 153 6.47 9.02 12.93
C LEU A 153 7.81 9.61 12.46
N PHE A 154 8.89 8.83 12.58
CA PHE A 154 10.21 9.25 12.17
C PHE A 154 10.31 9.60 10.68
N TYR A 155 9.45 9.04 9.83
CA TYR A 155 9.39 9.37 8.41
C TYR A 155 8.29 10.40 8.11
N ILE A 156 7.11 10.29 8.73
CA ILE A 156 5.98 11.21 8.49
C ILE A 156 6.38 12.67 8.79
N VAL A 157 7.01 12.91 9.95
CA VAL A 157 7.28 14.29 10.39
C VAL A 157 8.28 15.01 9.47
N PRO A 158 9.47 14.45 9.16
CA PRO A 158 10.38 15.09 8.22
C PRO A 158 9.78 15.27 6.83
N ILE A 159 9.06 14.27 6.30
CA ILE A 159 8.42 14.35 4.98
C ILE A 159 7.40 15.50 4.93
N TRP A 160 6.63 15.67 6.01
CA TRP A 160 5.64 16.75 6.11
C TRP A 160 6.30 18.13 6.16
N PHE A 161 7.38 18.29 6.95
CA PHE A 161 8.13 19.55 6.99
C PHE A 161 8.84 19.87 5.68
N ILE A 162 9.38 18.85 4.99
CA ILE A 162 9.95 19.01 3.65
C ILE A 162 8.85 19.53 2.72
N GLY A 163 7.69 18.90 2.67
CA GLY A 163 6.57 19.33 1.81
C GLY A 163 6.16 20.78 2.02
N LEU A 164 6.09 21.25 3.27
CA LEU A 164 5.84 22.66 3.56
C LEU A 164 7.00 23.56 3.13
N GLY A 165 8.23 23.20 3.48
CA GLY A 165 9.42 23.99 3.19
C GLY A 165 9.68 24.15 1.70
N THR A 166 9.38 23.13 0.90
CA THR A 166 9.57 23.11 -0.56
C THR A 166 8.26 23.34 -1.33
N SER A 167 7.24 23.91 -0.70
CA SER A 167 5.92 24.13 -1.29
C SER A 167 5.89 25.05 -2.52
N PHE A 168 6.95 25.84 -2.72
CA PHE A 168 7.17 26.70 -3.89
C PHE A 168 7.63 25.94 -5.15
N PHE A 169 7.91 24.63 -5.05
CA PHE A 169 8.18 23.76 -6.19
C PHE A 169 6.91 22.97 -6.56
N ILE A 170 6.53 23.04 -7.84
CA ILE A 170 5.29 22.44 -8.38
C ILE A 170 5.15 20.94 -8.03
N GLY A 171 6.24 20.17 -8.12
CA GLY A 171 6.22 18.73 -7.87
C GLY A 171 6.32 18.31 -6.40
N SER A 172 6.70 19.22 -5.51
CA SER A 172 7.02 18.89 -4.11
C SER A 172 5.81 18.43 -3.32
N VAL A 173 4.77 19.27 -3.27
CA VAL A 173 3.59 18.99 -2.43
C VAL A 173 2.81 17.78 -2.94
N PRO A 174 2.53 17.63 -4.26
CA PRO A 174 1.90 16.41 -4.77
C PRO A 174 2.67 15.15 -4.38
N LEU A 175 4.00 15.15 -4.57
CA LEU A 175 4.83 13.99 -4.18
C LEU A 175 4.72 13.67 -2.68
N VAL A 176 4.69 14.69 -1.83
CA VAL A 176 4.54 14.51 -0.38
C VAL A 176 3.15 13.99 -0.02
N ILE A 177 2.08 14.53 -0.64
CA ILE A 177 0.72 14.03 -0.46
C ILE A 177 0.64 12.57 -0.90
N PHE A 178 1.24 12.21 -2.05
CA PHE A 178 1.29 10.84 -2.54
C PHE A 178 1.89 9.88 -1.50
N ILE A 179 3.06 10.23 -0.96
CA ILE A 179 3.75 9.41 0.04
C ILE A 179 2.91 9.31 1.32
N LEU A 180 2.37 10.42 1.79
CA LEU A 180 1.52 10.46 2.98
C LEU A 180 0.17 9.75 2.78
N GLY A 181 -0.32 9.66 1.55
CA GLY A 181 -1.53 8.93 1.19
C GLY A 181 -1.35 7.41 1.19
N ILE A 182 -0.15 6.92 0.85
CA ILE A 182 0.17 5.49 0.85
C ILE A 182 0.40 4.95 2.27
N ILE A 183 0.99 5.73 3.17
CA ILE A 183 1.36 5.26 4.52
C ILE A 183 0.15 4.70 5.31
N PRO A 184 -1.02 5.38 5.38
CA PRO A 184 -2.19 4.90 6.12
C PRO A 184 -2.75 3.56 5.61
N ILE A 185 -2.46 3.16 4.37
CA ILE A 185 -2.90 1.85 3.82
C ILE A 185 -2.43 0.71 4.73
N GLY A 186 -1.20 0.81 5.26
CA GLY A 186 -0.64 -0.18 6.17
C GLY A 186 -1.27 -0.22 7.57
N PHE A 187 -2.03 0.81 7.96
CA PHE A 187 -2.62 0.90 9.31
C PHE A 187 -3.84 0.00 9.45
N TYR A 188 -4.51 -0.30 8.33
CA TYR A 188 -5.76 -1.07 8.28
C TYR A 188 -5.56 -2.55 7.90
N GLU A 189 -4.31 -3.04 7.90
CA GLU A 189 -3.97 -4.36 7.39
C GLU A 189 -4.47 -5.53 8.27
N ASN A 190 -4.49 -5.33 9.60
CA ASN A 190 -4.83 -6.39 10.55
C ASN A 190 -6.25 -6.21 11.10
N GLY A 191 -6.98 -7.32 11.25
CA GLY A 191 -8.24 -7.34 11.99
C GLY A 191 -7.99 -7.26 13.50
N GLU A 192 -8.71 -6.37 14.17
CA GLU A 192 -8.70 -6.25 15.62
C GLU A 192 -9.27 -7.49 16.35
N PRO A 193 -8.97 -7.68 17.64
CA PRO A 193 -9.75 -8.56 18.49
C PRO A 193 -11.22 -8.11 18.59
N VAL A 194 -12.14 -9.06 18.76
CA VAL A 194 -13.59 -8.76 18.89
C VAL A 194 -13.87 -7.81 20.05
N GLN A 195 -13.19 -8.00 21.18
CA GLN A 195 -13.38 -7.18 22.39
C GLN A 195 -13.14 -5.68 22.11
N MET A 196 -12.24 -5.37 21.18
CA MET A 196 -11.94 -4.01 20.80
C MET A 196 -13.07 -3.38 20.00
N ILE A 197 -13.76 -4.15 19.15
CA ILE A 197 -14.92 -3.65 18.40
C ILE A 197 -16.12 -3.48 19.34
N LEU A 198 -16.35 -4.46 20.23
CA LEU A 198 -17.42 -4.40 21.23
C LEU A 198 -17.29 -3.20 22.17
N SER A 199 -16.06 -2.80 22.53
CA SER A 199 -15.83 -1.65 23.43
C SER A 199 -16.35 -0.30 22.91
N TYR A 200 -16.72 -0.22 21.63
CA TYR A 200 -17.34 0.99 21.08
C TYR A 200 -18.83 1.08 21.36
N GLU A 201 -19.49 -0.03 21.73
CA GLU A 201 -20.93 -0.10 22.06
C GLU A 201 -21.79 0.57 20.98
N LYS A 202 -21.50 0.26 19.72
CA LYS A 202 -22.14 0.85 18.55
C LYS A 202 -22.67 -0.23 17.64
N ASN A 203 -23.82 0.03 17.03
CA ASN A 203 -24.28 -0.78 15.91
C ASN A 203 -23.30 -0.70 14.72
N SER A 204 -23.41 -1.66 13.81
CA SER A 204 -22.49 -1.81 12.68
C SER A 204 -22.40 -0.56 11.80
N HIS A 205 -23.51 0.14 11.60
CA HIS A 205 -23.55 1.36 10.79
C HIS A 205 -22.78 2.50 11.46
N GLN A 206 -23.07 2.78 12.73
CA GLN A 206 -22.41 3.84 13.49
C GLN A 206 -20.92 3.55 13.68
N PHE A 207 -20.56 2.29 13.92
CA PHE A 207 -19.16 1.88 14.02
C PHE A 207 -18.40 2.13 12.71
N LEU A 208 -18.96 1.71 11.57
CA LEU A 208 -18.33 1.90 10.27
C LEU A 208 -18.19 3.39 9.92
N TRP A 209 -19.25 4.18 10.16
CA TRP A 209 -19.21 5.64 9.95
C TRP A 209 -18.19 6.33 10.85
N LEU A 210 -18.05 5.90 12.11
CA LEU A 210 -17.02 6.39 13.01
C LEU A 210 -15.63 6.16 12.42
N LYS A 211 -15.37 4.95 11.89
CA LYS A 211 -14.07 4.60 11.28
C LYS A 211 -13.78 5.43 10.03
N ILE A 212 -14.76 5.59 9.16
CA ILE A 212 -14.64 6.44 7.96
C ILE A 212 -14.39 7.90 8.37
N LYS A 213 -15.18 8.45 9.29
CA LYS A 213 -15.04 9.84 9.75
C LYS A 213 -13.67 10.10 10.38
N LEU A 214 -13.19 9.20 11.22
CA LEU A 214 -11.87 9.32 11.85
C LEU A 214 -10.74 9.30 10.80
N GLN A 215 -10.83 8.41 9.81
CA GLN A 215 -9.87 8.37 8.70
C GLN A 215 -9.84 9.69 7.92
N LEU A 216 -11.01 10.21 7.57
CA LEU A 216 -11.14 11.47 6.86
C LEU A 216 -10.52 12.60 7.68
N ILE A 217 -10.95 12.79 8.93
CA ILE A 217 -10.45 13.87 9.79
C ILE A 217 -8.92 13.80 9.94
N LEU A 218 -8.36 12.62 10.23
CA LEU A 218 -6.92 12.47 10.48
C LEU A 218 -6.09 12.65 9.21
N TYR A 219 -6.55 12.12 8.07
CA TYR A 219 -5.87 12.33 6.80
C TYR A 219 -5.93 13.80 6.36
N SER A 220 -7.11 14.41 6.41
CA SER A 220 -7.32 15.83 6.09
C SER A 220 -6.50 16.74 6.99
N ALA A 221 -6.39 16.45 8.29
CA ALA A 221 -5.58 17.25 9.21
C ALA A 221 -4.10 17.31 8.81
N ILE A 222 -3.59 16.24 8.18
CA ILE A 222 -2.20 16.17 7.71
C ILE A 222 -2.05 16.83 6.34
N THR A 223 -2.99 16.60 5.41
CA THR A 223 -2.86 17.03 4.02
C THR A 223 -3.37 18.44 3.73
N LEU A 224 -4.42 18.92 4.41
CA LEU A 224 -4.99 20.24 4.16
C LEU A 224 -3.99 21.40 4.38
N PRO A 225 -3.13 21.40 5.43
CA PRO A 225 -2.09 22.42 5.56
C PRO A 225 -1.11 22.43 4.39
N LEU A 226 -0.77 21.25 3.85
CA LEU A 226 0.10 21.13 2.68
C LEU A 226 -0.57 21.66 1.41
N ILE A 227 -1.84 21.31 1.19
CA ILE A 227 -2.65 21.83 0.08
C ILE A 227 -2.75 23.36 0.16
N GLY A 228 -3.03 23.90 1.36
CA GLY A 228 -3.09 25.34 1.60
C GLY A 228 -1.76 26.02 1.25
N ALA A 229 -0.64 25.48 1.73
CA ALA A 229 0.69 25.99 1.39
C ALA A 229 0.97 25.97 -0.11
N PHE A 230 0.58 24.90 -0.82
CA PHE A 230 0.75 24.80 -2.28
C PHE A 230 -0.06 25.85 -3.04
N ILE A 231 -1.33 26.04 -2.66
CA ILE A 231 -2.23 27.01 -3.32
C ILE A 231 -1.69 28.43 -3.17
N LEU A 232 -1.02 28.77 -2.06
CA LEU A 232 -0.41 30.10 -1.88
C LEU A 232 0.68 30.42 -2.91
N PHE A 233 1.43 29.43 -3.39
CA PHE A 233 2.51 29.60 -4.37
C PHE A 233 2.09 29.27 -5.81
N HIS A 234 1.07 28.42 -5.97
CA HIS A 234 0.67 27.85 -7.27
C HIS A 234 -0.87 27.84 -7.44
N THR A 235 -1.50 29.01 -7.30
CA THR A 235 -2.96 29.17 -7.38
C THR A 235 -3.58 28.52 -8.62
N GLU A 236 -2.94 28.64 -9.79
CA GLU A 236 -3.44 28.09 -11.06
C GLU A 236 -3.45 26.55 -11.09
N LEU A 237 -2.66 25.90 -10.23
CA LEU A 237 -2.48 24.44 -10.19
C LEU A 237 -3.17 23.78 -9.00
N TRP A 238 -4.08 24.50 -8.33
CA TRP A 238 -4.82 24.02 -7.14
C TRP A 238 -5.48 22.64 -7.35
N TYR A 239 -5.92 22.36 -8.57
CA TYR A 239 -6.64 21.13 -8.91
C TYR A 239 -5.76 19.88 -8.79
N ILE A 240 -4.43 19.98 -8.93
CA ILE A 240 -3.52 18.84 -8.87
C ILE A 240 -3.57 18.19 -7.48
N THR A 241 -3.29 18.98 -6.44
CA THR A 241 -3.26 18.50 -5.05
C THR A 241 -4.67 18.17 -4.53
N PHE A 242 -5.69 18.88 -5.03
CA PHE A 242 -7.08 18.61 -4.68
C PHE A 242 -7.59 17.28 -5.25
N ILE A 243 -7.35 17.00 -6.54
CA ILE A 243 -7.72 15.73 -7.17
C ILE A 243 -6.99 14.58 -6.50
N GLU A 244 -5.69 14.73 -6.26
CA GLU A 244 -4.89 13.71 -5.57
C GLU A 244 -5.46 13.39 -4.17
N TYR A 245 -5.79 14.42 -3.40
CA TYR A 245 -6.45 14.27 -2.11
C TYR A 245 -7.78 13.48 -2.21
N LEU A 246 -8.61 13.77 -3.21
CA LEU A 246 -9.87 13.04 -3.44
C LEU A 246 -9.63 11.57 -3.82
N VAL A 247 -8.62 11.28 -4.62
CA VAL A 247 -8.22 9.91 -4.98
C VAL A 247 -7.82 9.14 -3.73
N PHE A 248 -6.98 9.71 -2.86
CA PHE A 248 -6.57 9.03 -1.64
C PHE A 248 -7.69 8.86 -0.61
N ILE A 249 -8.59 9.84 -0.46
CA ILE A 249 -9.78 9.69 0.36
C ILE A 249 -10.64 8.53 -0.13
N THR A 250 -10.89 8.48 -1.44
CA THR A 250 -11.65 7.38 -2.05
C THR A 250 -11.01 6.04 -1.73
N LEU A 251 -9.69 5.95 -1.90
CA LEU A 251 -8.92 4.74 -1.63
C LEU A 251 -9.01 4.34 -0.14
N HIS A 252 -8.86 5.30 0.78
CA HIS A 252 -8.91 5.03 2.21
C HIS A 252 -10.29 4.55 2.67
N ILE A 253 -11.36 5.16 2.16
CA ILE A 253 -12.74 4.68 2.40
C ILE A 253 -12.86 3.23 1.90
N PHE A 254 -12.45 2.97 0.67
CA PHE A 254 -12.50 1.63 0.08
C PHE A 254 -11.72 0.59 0.92
N LEU A 255 -10.55 0.95 1.46
CA LEU A 255 -9.75 0.08 2.30
C LEU A 255 -10.44 -0.27 3.62
N ILE A 256 -11.08 0.70 4.27
CA ILE A 256 -11.86 0.48 5.49
C ILE A 256 -13.03 -0.47 5.22
N LEU A 257 -13.77 -0.23 4.14
CA LEU A 257 -14.89 -1.08 3.74
C LEU A 257 -14.44 -2.50 3.41
N THR A 258 -13.32 -2.64 2.69
CA THR A 258 -12.72 -3.93 2.36
C THR A 258 -12.29 -4.69 3.61
N LYS A 259 -11.65 -4.00 4.57
CA LYS A 259 -11.26 -4.57 5.85
C LYS A 259 -12.46 -5.17 6.58
N TYR A 260 -13.53 -4.38 6.75
CA TYR A 260 -14.71 -4.83 7.51
C TYR A 260 -15.61 -5.81 6.75
N THR A 261 -15.53 -5.83 5.41
CA THR A 261 -16.19 -6.83 4.57
C THR A 261 -15.64 -8.25 4.77
N PHE A 262 -14.34 -8.36 5.00
CA PHE A 262 -13.64 -9.64 5.19
C PHE A 262 -13.01 -9.73 6.58
N TYR A 263 -13.58 -9.01 7.55
CA TYR A 263 -13.05 -8.95 8.89
C TYR A 263 -13.13 -10.32 9.55
N GLN A 264 -12.01 -10.72 10.13
CA GLN A 264 -11.83 -11.93 10.91
C GLN A 264 -10.96 -11.57 12.12
N PRO A 265 -11.40 -11.85 13.36
CA PRO A 265 -10.70 -11.41 14.55
C PRO A 265 -9.25 -11.87 14.59
N ASN A 266 -8.34 -10.99 15.00
CA ASN A 266 -6.91 -11.27 15.18
C ASN A 266 -6.19 -11.85 13.95
N SER A 267 -6.73 -11.62 12.75
CA SER A 267 -6.17 -12.19 11.53
C SER A 267 -6.07 -11.17 10.41
N LYS A 268 -5.10 -11.40 9.53
CA LYS A 268 -4.96 -10.66 8.27
C LYS A 268 -5.67 -11.46 7.19
N SER A 269 -6.78 -10.94 6.70
CA SER A 269 -7.53 -11.59 5.62
C SER A 269 -6.77 -11.51 4.29
N PRO A 270 -6.45 -12.65 3.65
CA PRO A 270 -5.84 -12.66 2.32
C PRO A 270 -6.73 -11.99 1.27
N ALA A 271 -8.04 -12.20 1.36
CA ALA A 271 -9.01 -11.58 0.47
C ALA A 271 -9.01 -10.05 0.62
N ALA A 272 -9.02 -9.53 1.85
CA ALA A 272 -8.94 -8.09 2.10
C ALA A 272 -7.66 -7.48 1.50
N SER A 273 -6.54 -8.19 1.64
CA SER A 273 -5.24 -7.73 1.12
C SER A 273 -5.25 -7.63 -0.41
N ILE A 274 -5.82 -8.62 -1.10
CA ILE A 274 -5.87 -8.63 -2.57
C ILE A 274 -6.80 -7.53 -3.07
N PHE A 275 -7.98 -7.37 -2.46
CA PHE A 275 -8.88 -6.29 -2.82
C PHE A 275 -8.29 -4.91 -2.51
N ALA A 276 -7.58 -4.76 -1.40
CA ALA A 276 -6.85 -3.53 -1.07
C ALA A 276 -5.81 -3.19 -2.15
N SER A 277 -5.04 -4.19 -2.64
CA SER A 277 -4.10 -3.99 -3.75
C SER A 277 -4.79 -3.62 -5.05
N ILE A 278 -5.91 -4.30 -5.38
CA ILE A 278 -6.71 -3.98 -6.55
C ILE A 278 -7.22 -2.53 -6.48
N GLY A 279 -7.78 -2.14 -5.33
CA GLY A 279 -8.26 -0.77 -5.10
C GLY A 279 -7.15 0.25 -5.22
N ALA A 280 -5.97 -0.01 -4.65
CA ALA A 280 -4.82 0.90 -4.75
C ALA A 280 -4.39 1.11 -6.20
N ILE A 281 -4.24 0.04 -6.99
CA ILE A 281 -3.84 0.15 -8.39
C ILE A 281 -4.94 0.83 -9.22
N ALA A 282 -6.21 0.46 -8.99
CA ALA A 282 -7.34 1.07 -9.67
C ALA A 282 -7.53 2.56 -9.32
N SER A 283 -7.16 2.99 -8.11
CA SER A 283 -7.20 4.40 -7.72
C SER A 283 -6.08 5.21 -8.35
N ILE A 284 -4.89 4.63 -8.57
CA ILE A 284 -3.79 5.30 -9.28
C ILE A 284 -4.14 5.49 -10.76
N ILE A 285 -4.82 4.52 -11.36
CA ILE A 285 -5.26 4.60 -12.76
C ILE A 285 -6.66 5.22 -12.79
N ALA A 286 -6.75 6.54 -12.96
CA ALA A 286 -7.99 7.32 -12.85
C ALA A 286 -9.20 6.72 -13.61
N ILE A 287 -8.99 6.08 -14.76
CA ILE A 287 -10.05 5.42 -15.57
C ILE A 287 -10.78 4.32 -14.77
N PHE A 288 -10.11 3.66 -13.82
CA PHE A 288 -10.69 2.60 -12.98
C PHE A 288 -11.27 3.10 -11.65
N LEU A 289 -11.18 4.41 -11.36
CA LEU A 289 -11.75 4.99 -10.14
C LEU A 289 -13.26 4.73 -9.98
N PRO A 290 -14.10 4.78 -11.04
CA PRO A 290 -15.52 4.44 -10.92
C PRO A 290 -15.78 3.01 -10.43
N ILE A 291 -14.88 2.07 -10.75
CA ILE A 291 -14.97 0.68 -10.28
C ILE A 291 -14.75 0.64 -8.76
N VAL A 292 -13.80 1.42 -8.24
CA VAL A 292 -13.55 1.54 -6.79
C VAL A 292 -14.79 2.08 -6.07
N TRP A 293 -15.49 3.06 -6.64
CA TRP A 293 -16.75 3.58 -6.09
C TRP A 293 -17.87 2.54 -6.07
N LEU A 294 -18.09 1.83 -7.19
CA LEU A 294 -19.09 0.77 -7.27
C LEU A 294 -18.82 -0.35 -6.27
N LEU A 295 -17.56 -0.79 -6.16
CA LEU A 295 -17.16 -1.79 -5.18
C LEU A 295 -17.29 -1.28 -3.75
N SER A 296 -17.03 0.00 -3.49
CA SER A 296 -17.22 0.62 -2.17
C SER A 296 -18.68 0.53 -1.73
N ILE A 297 -19.64 0.85 -2.60
CA ILE A 297 -21.08 0.74 -2.30
C ILE A 297 -21.43 -0.72 -1.95
N ARG A 298 -20.98 -1.68 -2.76
CA ARG A 298 -21.21 -3.10 -2.50
C ARG A 298 -20.57 -3.57 -1.19
N PHE A 299 -19.35 -3.14 -0.91
CA PHE A 299 -18.60 -3.49 0.29
C PHE A 299 -19.17 -2.83 1.54
N TYR A 300 -19.79 -1.66 1.45
CA TYR A 300 -20.53 -1.08 2.56
C TYR A 300 -21.66 -2.00 3.04
N VAL A 301 -22.51 -2.46 2.12
CA VAL A 301 -23.61 -3.39 2.47
C VAL A 301 -23.06 -4.68 3.06
N LYS A 302 -21.98 -5.21 2.48
CA LYS A 302 -21.38 -6.47 2.94
C LYS A 302 -20.66 -6.32 4.28
N SER A 303 -19.99 -5.20 4.54
CA SER A 303 -19.33 -4.92 5.82
C SER A 303 -20.34 -4.79 6.94
N VAL A 304 -21.49 -4.14 6.71
CA VAL A 304 -22.57 -4.06 7.70
C VAL A 304 -23.09 -5.44 8.06
N LYS A 305 -23.39 -6.28 7.05
CA LYS A 305 -23.84 -7.67 7.30
C LYS A 305 -22.81 -8.49 8.08
N ASN A 306 -21.53 -8.35 7.74
CA ASN A 306 -20.45 -9.06 8.42
C ASN A 306 -20.24 -8.57 9.87
N LEU A 307 -20.36 -7.26 10.10
CA LEU A 307 -20.24 -6.66 11.43
C LEU A 307 -21.45 -6.95 12.32
N ASN A 308 -22.66 -7.05 11.75
CA ASN A 308 -23.87 -7.39 12.52
C ASN A 308 -23.73 -8.73 13.23
N PHE A 309 -23.03 -9.70 12.66
CA PHE A 309 -22.73 -10.97 13.35
C PHE A 309 -22.01 -10.78 14.69
N TYR A 310 -21.23 -9.70 14.84
CA TYR A 310 -20.46 -9.40 16.06
C TYR A 310 -21.10 -8.31 16.92
N LEU A 311 -21.92 -7.43 16.33
CA LEU A 311 -22.44 -6.22 16.97
C LEU A 311 -23.98 -6.23 17.10
N ASP A 312 -24.60 -7.39 16.96
CA ASP A 312 -26.07 -7.51 16.99
C ASP A 312 -26.67 -7.03 18.31
N ASP A 313 -25.93 -7.20 19.42
CA ASP A 313 -26.33 -6.79 20.76
C ASP A 313 -26.53 -5.26 20.91
N TYR A 314 -26.07 -4.46 19.94
CA TYR A 314 -26.17 -3.00 19.95
C TYR A 314 -27.11 -2.43 18.86
N ASN A 315 -27.88 -3.29 18.18
CA ASN A 315 -28.85 -2.88 17.14
C ASN A 315 -30.17 -2.37 17.71
#